data_AF-A0A357QKV7-F1
#
_entry.id   AF-A0A357QKV7-F1
#
_cell.length_a   1.000
_cell.length_b   1.000
_cell.length_c   1.000
_cell.angle_alpha   90.00
_cell.angle_beta   90.00
_cell.angle_gamma   90.00
#
_symmetry.space_group_name_H-M   'P 1'
#
loop_
_entity.id
_entity.type
_entity.pdbx_description
1 polymer ?
#
loop_
_entity_poly.entity_id
_entity_poly.type
_entity_poly.pdbx_seq_one_letter_code
_entity_poly.pdbx_strand_id
1 'polypeptide(L)'
;MKKALILSILLFTFFACEFIKDKKESPSKQSKGFISRIHKSSYETDWYKLLGETDFDKHTLDIKDIDWEKEYKEQTNKEQYNYPIIEVLDTINYIYLSITISPDKQNNDYQFCIGLGVHLKPVDQKSGNDIGRKVKLFLTNSSNINEIIEVNSLMFNRKYEMLKDRLKTYTFLAEIDDLYQNIP
;
A
#
# COMPACT_ATOMS: atom_id res chain seq x y z
N MET A 1 42.04 44.07 -41.14
CA MET A 1 41.83 42.90 -40.24
C MET A 1 40.90 43.31 -39.10
N LYS A 2 39.81 42.53 -38.91
CA LYS A 2 38.88 42.37 -37.76
C LYS A 2 38.67 43.61 -36.84
N LYS A 3 37.58 44.38 -37.00
CA LYS A 3 36.22 44.20 -36.43
C LYS A 3 36.21 43.95 -34.90
N ALA A 4 35.78 44.97 -34.16
CA ALA A 4 35.25 44.84 -32.81
C ALA A 4 33.87 44.17 -32.86
N LEU A 5 33.54 43.27 -31.92
CA LEU A 5 32.17 43.06 -31.46
C LEU A 5 32.09 42.24 -30.16
N ILE A 6 31.57 42.91 -29.13
CA ILE A 6 30.59 42.50 -28.11
C ILE A 6 30.93 41.37 -27.11
N LEU A 7 30.97 41.85 -25.87
CA LEU A 7 30.71 41.22 -24.57
C LEU A 7 29.56 40.20 -24.62
N SER A 8 29.79 38.98 -24.13
CA SER A 8 28.72 38.11 -23.64
C SER A 8 29.21 37.26 -22.47
N ILE A 9 28.38 37.30 -21.43
CA ILE A 9 28.53 36.78 -20.09
C ILE A 9 28.70 35.25 -20.13
N LEU A 10 29.75 34.74 -19.49
CA LEU A 10 29.83 33.33 -19.09
C LEU A 10 30.42 33.24 -17.68
N LEU A 11 29.75 33.87 -16.72
CA LEU A 11 29.87 33.49 -15.32
C LEU A 11 29.01 32.22 -15.14
N PHE A 12 29.51 31.08 -15.63
CA PHE A 12 28.96 29.78 -15.29
C PHE A 12 29.28 29.53 -13.83
N THR A 13 28.34 29.95 -12.98
CA THR A 13 27.91 29.29 -11.75
C THR A 13 28.75 28.08 -11.37
N PHE A 14 29.78 28.30 -10.56
CA PHE A 14 30.23 27.30 -9.58
C PHE A 14 29.16 27.18 -8.49
N PHE A 15 27.94 26.78 -8.88
CA PHE A 15 27.18 25.90 -8.01
C PHE A 15 27.77 24.52 -8.29
N ALA A 16 28.80 24.17 -7.51
CA ALA A 16 29.09 22.78 -7.26
C ALA A 16 27.74 22.19 -6.84
N CYS A 17 27.15 21.45 -7.76
CA CYS A 17 26.01 20.60 -7.54
C CYS A 17 26.46 19.68 -6.40
N GLU A 18 26.01 19.98 -5.18
CA GLU A 18 25.74 18.94 -4.22
C GLU A 18 24.83 17.97 -4.96
N PHE A 19 25.45 16.96 -5.57
CA PHE A 19 24.77 15.72 -5.83
C PHE A 19 24.35 15.22 -4.45
N ILE A 20 23.18 15.68 -4.01
CA ILE A 20 22.27 14.89 -3.21
C ILE A 20 22.06 13.67 -4.10
N LYS A 21 22.95 12.69 -3.94
CA LYS A 21 22.60 11.30 -4.19
C LYS A 21 21.39 11.12 -3.30
N ASP A 22 20.21 11.17 -3.92
CA ASP A 22 19.06 10.46 -3.42
C ASP A 22 19.54 9.02 -3.24
N LYS A 23 20.09 8.74 -2.06
CA LYS A 23 20.05 7.42 -1.49
C LYS A 23 18.56 7.12 -1.54
N LYS A 24 18.15 6.31 -2.53
CA LYS A 24 17.11 5.32 -2.28
C LYS A 24 17.57 4.63 -1.01
N GLU A 25 17.10 5.10 0.13
CA GLU A 25 17.13 4.36 1.37
C GLU A 25 16.47 3.06 0.99
N SER A 26 17.28 2.01 0.79
CA SER A 26 16.73 0.67 0.82
C SER A 26 15.96 0.62 2.12
N PRO A 27 14.69 0.20 2.12
CA PRO A 27 13.88 0.16 3.33
C PRO A 27 14.74 -0.46 4.41
N SER A 28 15.05 0.35 5.42
CA SER A 28 15.95 -0.10 6.46
C SER A 28 15.31 -1.34 7.07
N LYS A 29 16.15 -2.26 7.54
CA LYS A 29 15.80 -3.52 8.20
C LYS A 29 15.03 -3.31 9.53
N GLN A 30 14.17 -2.30 9.63
CA GLN A 30 13.24 -2.05 10.74
C GLN A 30 12.04 -2.99 10.61
N SER A 31 12.30 -4.27 10.81
CA SER A 31 11.36 -5.39 10.74
C SER A 31 10.52 -5.59 12.02
N LYS A 32 10.43 -4.59 12.91
CA LYS A 32 9.72 -4.76 14.20
C LYS A 32 8.40 -4.00 14.24
N GLY A 33 7.36 -4.71 14.62
CA GLY A 33 6.02 -4.17 14.86
C GLY A 33 5.13 -4.16 13.62
N PHE A 34 5.34 -5.08 12.68
CA PHE A 34 4.40 -5.30 11.59
C PHE A 34 3.90 -6.74 11.58
N ILE A 35 2.61 -6.92 11.37
CA ILE A 35 1.97 -8.23 11.19
C ILE A 35 1.21 -8.21 9.88
N SER A 36 1.38 -9.27 9.07
CA SER A 36 0.62 -9.45 7.83
C SER A 36 -0.40 -10.57 7.93
N ARG A 37 -1.43 -10.47 7.09
CA ARG A 37 -2.36 -11.57 6.81
C ARG A 37 -2.70 -11.60 5.33
N ILE A 38 -3.14 -12.77 4.88
CA ILE A 38 -3.49 -13.01 3.48
C ILE A 38 -4.80 -13.80 3.40
N HIS A 39 -5.64 -13.45 2.43
CA HIS A 39 -6.85 -14.16 2.07
C HIS A 39 -6.77 -14.51 0.59
N LYS A 40 -6.83 -15.81 0.28
CA LYS A 40 -6.89 -16.32 -1.08
C LYS A 40 -8.25 -16.99 -1.26
N SER A 41 -8.81 -16.89 -2.46
CA SER A 41 -10.04 -17.58 -2.88
C SER A 41 -10.07 -19.09 -2.59
N SER A 42 -8.88 -19.70 -2.51
CA SER A 42 -8.63 -21.12 -2.24
C SER A 42 -8.73 -21.50 -0.76
N TYR A 43 -8.83 -20.52 0.16
CA TYR A 43 -9.07 -20.78 1.57
C TYR A 43 -10.58 -20.91 1.78
N GLU A 44 -11.13 -22.07 1.45
CA GLU A 44 -12.57 -22.31 1.24
C GLU A 44 -13.48 -22.01 2.46
N THR A 45 -12.96 -21.88 3.68
CA THR A 45 -13.81 -21.76 4.88
C THR A 45 -13.23 -20.94 6.03
N ASP A 46 -12.12 -20.19 5.88
CA ASP A 46 -11.56 -19.46 7.03
C ASP A 46 -11.11 -18.03 6.76
N TRP A 47 -11.45 -17.20 7.74
CA TRP A 47 -11.39 -15.75 7.76
C TRP A 47 -9.94 -15.30 7.86
N TYR A 48 -9.25 -15.23 6.73
CA TYR A 48 -7.85 -14.76 6.61
C TYR A 48 -6.83 -15.69 7.30
N LYS A 49 -5.71 -15.97 6.62
CA LYS A 49 -4.54 -16.61 7.23
C LYS A 49 -3.61 -15.54 7.81
N LEU A 50 -3.42 -15.53 9.13
CA LEU A 50 -2.38 -14.73 9.76
C LEU A 50 -1.00 -15.24 9.31
N LEU A 51 -0.19 -14.37 8.70
CA LEU A 51 1.18 -14.70 8.27
C LEU A 51 2.22 -14.39 9.38
N GLY A 52 1.75 -13.77 10.47
CA GLY A 52 2.54 -13.41 11.64
C GLY A 52 3.38 -12.16 11.42
N GLU A 53 4.46 -12.05 12.19
CA GLU A 53 5.41 -10.95 12.03
C GLU A 53 5.96 -10.90 10.60
N THR A 54 6.10 -9.69 10.07
CA THR A 54 6.59 -9.45 8.71
C THR A 54 7.51 -8.25 8.66
N ASP A 55 8.32 -8.20 7.59
CA ASP A 55 9.04 -7.02 7.15
C ASP A 55 8.70 -6.72 5.69
N PHE A 56 9.30 -5.65 5.16
CA PHE A 56 9.04 -5.20 3.80
C PHE A 56 9.42 -6.27 2.77
N ASP A 57 10.56 -6.95 2.95
CA ASP A 57 11.07 -7.92 1.99
C ASP A 57 10.17 -9.16 1.95
N LYS A 58 9.82 -9.71 3.12
CA LYS A 58 8.88 -10.83 3.23
C LYS A 58 7.50 -10.47 2.66
N HIS A 59 6.94 -9.32 3.05
CA HIS A 59 5.63 -8.89 2.56
C HIS A 59 5.63 -8.64 1.05
N THR A 60 6.72 -8.12 0.49
CA THR A 60 6.88 -7.94 -0.95
C THR A 60 6.93 -9.28 -1.68
N LEU A 61 7.54 -10.31 -1.09
CA LEU A 61 7.50 -11.67 -1.64
C LEU A 61 6.08 -12.22 -1.60
N ASP A 62 5.38 -12.08 -0.46
CA ASP A 62 3.97 -12.51 -0.33
C ASP A 62 3.07 -11.83 -1.38
N ILE A 63 3.28 -10.53 -1.67
CA ILE A 63 2.56 -9.78 -2.73
C ILE A 63 2.83 -10.38 -4.12
N LYS A 64 4.07 -10.77 -4.40
CA LYS A 64 4.49 -11.29 -5.71
C LYS A 64 4.05 -12.74 -5.93
N ASP A 65 3.88 -13.50 -4.85
CA ASP A 65 3.43 -14.90 -4.88
C ASP A 65 1.90 -15.05 -5.04
N ILE A 66 1.17 -13.93 -5.12
CA ILE A 66 -0.26 -13.92 -5.43
C ILE A 66 -0.45 -13.95 -6.95
N ASP A 67 -1.24 -14.91 -7.42
CA ASP A 67 -1.73 -14.93 -8.80
C ASP A 67 -2.96 -14.01 -8.91
N TRP A 68 -2.70 -12.71 -9.06
CA TRP A 68 -3.72 -11.66 -9.04
C TRP A 68 -4.79 -11.82 -10.12
N GLU A 69 -4.42 -12.30 -11.31
CA GLU A 69 -5.38 -12.55 -12.39
C GLU A 69 -6.30 -13.71 -12.06
N LYS A 70 -5.76 -14.79 -11.48
CA LYS A 70 -6.57 -15.92 -11.02
C LYS A 70 -7.52 -15.51 -9.89
N GLU A 71 -7.01 -14.79 -8.88
CA GLU A 71 -7.84 -14.30 -7.77
C GLU A 71 -8.97 -13.38 -8.29
N TYR A 72 -8.68 -12.51 -9.27
CA TYR A 72 -9.69 -11.68 -9.91
C TYR A 72 -10.80 -12.50 -10.59
N LYS A 73 -10.42 -13.50 -11.40
CA LYS A 73 -11.38 -14.39 -12.09
C LYS A 73 -12.24 -15.17 -11.10
N GLU A 74 -11.64 -15.67 -10.03
CA GLU A 74 -12.34 -16.46 -9.01
C GLU A 74 -13.31 -15.60 -8.18
N GLN A 75 -12.90 -14.40 -7.77
CA GLN A 75 -13.80 -13.43 -7.11
C GLN A 75 -14.94 -13.01 -8.03
N THR A 76 -14.65 -12.81 -9.32
CA THR A 76 -15.64 -12.44 -10.33
C THR A 76 -16.71 -13.53 -10.49
N ASN A 77 -16.29 -14.78 -10.61
CA ASN A 77 -17.18 -15.92 -10.76
C ASN A 77 -18.05 -16.17 -9.52
N LYS A 78 -17.56 -15.81 -8.33
CA LYS A 78 -18.26 -15.99 -7.05
C LYS A 78 -19.08 -14.76 -6.64
N GLU A 79 -19.05 -13.66 -7.40
CA GLU A 79 -19.57 -12.34 -7.00
C GLU A 79 -19.04 -11.85 -5.65
N GLN A 80 -17.85 -12.32 -5.25
CA GLN A 80 -17.22 -12.04 -3.96
C GLN A 80 -16.12 -10.99 -4.14
N TYR A 81 -16.53 -9.77 -4.46
CA TYR A 81 -15.65 -8.62 -4.49
C TYR A 81 -15.55 -8.04 -3.08
N ASN A 82 -14.39 -7.50 -2.70
CA ASN A 82 -14.12 -6.70 -1.49
C ASN A 82 -13.47 -7.41 -0.29
N TYR A 83 -12.97 -8.64 -0.40
CA TYR A 83 -12.08 -9.17 0.63
C TYR A 83 -10.64 -8.73 0.37
N PRO A 84 -9.98 -8.06 1.33
CA PRO A 84 -8.56 -7.82 1.27
C PRO A 84 -7.78 -9.10 1.06
N ILE A 85 -7.05 -9.15 -0.05
CA ILE A 85 -6.25 -10.31 -0.40
C ILE A 85 -4.99 -10.32 0.46
N ILE A 86 -4.37 -9.16 0.68
CA ILE A 86 -3.22 -9.06 1.57
C ILE A 86 -3.26 -7.76 2.35
N GLU A 87 -2.78 -7.84 3.59
CA GLU A 87 -2.81 -6.73 4.52
C GLU A 87 -1.59 -6.70 5.42
N VAL A 88 -1.31 -5.51 5.95
CA VAL A 88 -0.30 -5.28 6.98
C VAL A 88 -0.79 -4.28 8.02
N LEU A 89 -0.49 -4.56 9.28
CA LEU A 89 -0.73 -3.70 10.43
C LEU A 89 0.61 -3.27 11.03
N ASP A 90 0.84 -1.96 11.17
CA ASP A 90 1.84 -1.44 12.13
C ASP A 90 1.25 -1.54 13.53
N THR A 91 1.73 -2.49 14.33
CA THR A 91 1.27 -2.74 15.69
C THR A 91 1.68 -1.65 16.69
N ILE A 92 2.64 -0.79 16.33
CA ILE A 92 3.11 0.33 17.16
C ILE A 92 2.22 1.55 16.94
N ASN A 93 1.98 1.89 15.67
CA ASN A 93 1.22 3.09 15.31
C ASN A 93 -0.26 2.82 15.03
N TYR A 94 -0.68 1.56 15.08
CA TYR A 94 -2.04 1.13 14.80
C TYR A 94 -2.52 1.54 13.41
N ILE A 95 -1.59 1.68 12.45
CA ILE A 95 -1.89 1.99 11.06
C ILE A 95 -2.05 0.70 10.28
N TYR A 96 -3.08 0.64 9.45
CA TYR A 96 -3.46 -0.54 8.70
C TYR A 96 -3.48 -0.23 7.21
N LEU A 97 -2.90 -1.12 6.42
CA LEU A 97 -2.93 -1.06 4.96
C LEU A 97 -3.44 -2.39 4.40
N SER A 98 -4.38 -2.32 3.47
CA SER A 98 -4.91 -3.47 2.75
C SER A 98 -4.90 -3.29 1.24
N ILE A 99 -4.73 -4.40 0.54
CA ILE A 99 -4.79 -4.48 -0.91
C ILE A 99 -5.85 -5.49 -1.30
N THR A 100 -6.81 -5.04 -2.11
CA THR A 100 -7.88 -5.86 -2.68
C THR A 100 -7.89 -5.68 -4.20
N ILE A 101 -8.66 -6.51 -4.89
CA ILE A 101 -8.91 -6.36 -6.32
C ILE A 101 -10.27 -5.67 -6.52
N SER A 102 -10.37 -4.83 -7.54
CA SER A 102 -11.62 -4.27 -8.05
C SER A 102 -11.64 -4.39 -9.57
N PRO A 103 -12.81 -4.57 -10.21
CA PRO A 103 -12.93 -4.51 -11.66
C PRO A 103 -12.45 -3.16 -12.23
N ASP A 104 -11.69 -3.18 -13.33
CA ASP A 104 -11.41 -2.02 -14.16
C ASP A 104 -12.35 -2.00 -15.36
N LYS A 105 -13.39 -1.18 -15.24
CA LYS A 105 -14.44 -1.04 -16.26
C LYS A 105 -13.95 -0.40 -17.56
N GLN A 106 -12.79 0.25 -17.57
CA GLN A 106 -12.26 0.93 -18.75
C GLN A 106 -11.39 0.01 -19.59
N ASN A 107 -10.64 -0.90 -18.96
CA ASN A 107 -9.62 -1.71 -19.62
C ASN A 107 -9.97 -3.20 -19.77
N ASN A 108 -11.18 -3.63 -19.34
CA ASN A 108 -11.56 -5.05 -19.28
C ASN A 108 -10.54 -5.90 -18.50
N ASP A 109 -9.98 -5.32 -17.44
CA ASP A 109 -8.98 -5.94 -16.58
C ASP A 109 -9.38 -5.71 -15.11
N TYR A 110 -8.48 -6.01 -14.18
CA TYR A 110 -8.59 -5.61 -12.79
C TYR A 110 -7.72 -4.40 -12.47
N GLN A 111 -8.02 -3.78 -11.34
CA GLN A 111 -7.21 -2.76 -10.70
C GLN A 111 -7.11 -3.06 -9.20
N PHE A 112 -6.14 -2.45 -8.54
CA PHE A 112 -6.02 -2.59 -7.09
C PHE A 112 -6.88 -1.56 -6.36
N CYS A 113 -7.48 -2.01 -5.26
CA CYS A 113 -8.08 -1.15 -4.27
C CYS A 113 -7.19 -1.16 -3.02
N ILE A 114 -6.74 0.02 -2.61
CA ILE A 114 -5.88 0.21 -1.45
C ILE A 114 -6.71 0.78 -0.31
N GLY A 115 -6.80 0.04 0.79
CA GLY A 115 -7.41 0.50 2.02
C GLY A 115 -6.36 1.04 2.99
N LEU A 116 -6.54 2.27 3.47
CA LEU A 116 -5.74 2.84 4.56
C LEU A 116 -6.67 3.14 5.74
N GLY A 117 -6.36 2.54 6.89
CA GLY A 117 -7.13 2.71 8.11
C GLY A 117 -6.27 2.93 9.35
N VAL A 118 -6.93 3.32 10.43
CA VAL A 118 -6.33 3.42 11.76
C VAL A 118 -7.15 2.54 12.71
N HIS A 119 -6.48 1.65 13.43
CA HIS A 119 -7.08 0.90 14.51
C HIS A 119 -7.37 1.80 15.70
N LEU A 120 -8.62 1.79 16.17
CA LEU A 120 -9.03 2.52 17.35
C LEU A 120 -8.64 1.75 18.61
N LYS A 121 -7.42 2.01 19.13
CA LYS A 121 -6.90 1.62 20.46
C LYS A 121 -6.78 0.10 20.75
N PRO A 122 -6.02 -0.29 21.81
CA PRO A 122 -5.88 -1.69 22.21
C PRO A 122 -7.24 -2.21 22.68
N VAL A 123 -7.57 -3.42 22.25
CA VAL A 123 -8.77 -4.17 22.60
C VAL A 123 -9.06 -4.08 24.10
N ASP A 124 -10.10 -3.33 24.49
CA ASP A 124 -10.72 -3.56 25.78
C ASP A 124 -11.59 -4.81 25.61
N GLN A 125 -11.01 -5.99 25.88
CA GLN A 125 -11.64 -7.31 25.70
C GLN A 125 -12.97 -7.45 26.48
N LYS A 126 -13.32 -6.46 27.31
CA LYS A 126 -14.49 -6.42 28.17
C LYS A 126 -15.68 -5.67 27.59
N SER A 127 -15.49 -4.83 26.55
CA SER A 127 -16.61 -4.21 25.87
C SER A 127 -16.94 -5.03 24.63
N GLY A 128 -18.09 -5.70 24.61
CA GLY A 128 -18.65 -6.34 23.41
C GLY A 128 -19.09 -5.33 22.33
N ASN A 129 -18.36 -4.22 22.19
CA ASN A 129 -18.55 -3.22 21.16
C ASN A 129 -17.47 -3.42 20.10
N ASP A 130 -17.94 -3.57 18.87
CA ASP A 130 -17.16 -3.93 17.70
C ASP A 130 -15.92 -3.05 17.52
N ILE A 131 -14.79 -3.68 17.23
CA ILE A 131 -13.59 -2.98 16.78
C ILE A 131 -13.89 -2.48 15.36
N GLY A 132 -14.51 -1.32 15.25
CA GLY A 132 -14.68 -0.61 13.99
C GLY A 132 -13.40 0.12 13.62
N ARG A 133 -12.80 -0.20 12.48
CA ARG A 133 -11.80 0.67 11.84
C ARG A 133 -12.53 1.54 10.83
N LYS A 134 -12.12 2.80 10.70
CA LYS A 134 -12.47 3.59 9.52
C LYS A 134 -11.38 3.41 8.47
N VAL A 135 -11.75 2.88 7.31
CA VAL A 135 -10.82 2.61 6.22
C VAL A 135 -11.22 3.44 5.00
N LYS A 136 -10.25 4.18 4.46
CA LYS A 136 -10.40 4.90 3.19
C LYS A 136 -9.90 4.03 2.06
N LEU A 137 -10.71 3.90 1.02
CA LEU A 137 -10.46 3.05 -0.13
C LEU A 137 -10.08 3.89 -1.36
N PHE A 138 -9.03 3.48 -2.05
CA PHE A 138 -8.48 4.16 -3.22
C PHE A 138 -8.20 3.18 -4.36
N LEU A 139 -8.64 3.50 -5.57
CA LEU A 139 -8.44 2.68 -6.77
C LEU A 139 -7.23 3.19 -7.57
N THR A 140 -6.28 2.29 -7.86
CA THR A 140 -5.06 2.63 -8.61
C THR A 140 -5.33 3.00 -10.07
N ASN A 141 -6.46 2.58 -10.64
CA ASN A 141 -6.74 2.64 -12.08
C ASN A 141 -5.69 1.89 -12.93
N SER A 142 -5.04 0.88 -12.34
CA SER A 142 -4.06 0.01 -13.01
C SER A 142 -3.88 -1.32 -12.27
N SER A 143 -3.46 -2.36 -12.98
CA SER A 143 -3.00 -3.65 -12.42
C SER A 143 -1.48 -3.68 -12.14
N ASN A 144 -0.82 -2.51 -12.07
CA ASN A 144 0.63 -2.43 -11.91
C ASN A 144 1.10 -2.71 -10.48
N ILE A 145 1.62 -3.92 -10.26
CA ILE A 145 2.13 -4.36 -8.94
C ILE A 145 3.22 -3.45 -8.35
N ASN A 146 3.98 -2.71 -9.17
CA ASN A 146 5.02 -1.82 -8.66
C ASN A 146 4.43 -0.65 -7.87
N GLU A 147 3.21 -0.21 -8.19
CA GLU A 147 2.50 0.81 -7.40
C GLU A 147 2.19 0.30 -5.99
N ILE A 148 1.82 -0.98 -5.88
CA ILE A 148 1.55 -1.64 -4.60
C ILE A 148 2.81 -1.78 -3.76
N ILE A 149 3.94 -2.14 -4.40
CA ILE A 149 5.24 -2.24 -3.74
C ILE A 149 5.71 -0.85 -3.25
N GLU A 150 5.50 0.21 -4.04
CA GLU A 150 5.81 1.59 -3.65
C GLU A 150 5.01 2.02 -2.41
N VAL A 151 3.70 1.79 -2.43
CA VAL A 151 2.78 2.09 -1.30
C VAL A 151 3.22 1.32 -0.05
N ASN A 152 3.50 0.03 -0.17
CA ASN A 152 4.00 -0.78 0.95
C ASN A 152 5.35 -0.29 1.48
N SER A 153 6.25 0.14 0.61
CA SER A 153 7.54 0.71 1.04
C SER A 153 7.33 1.94 1.94
N LEU A 154 6.38 2.81 1.61
CA LEU A 154 6.05 3.96 2.45
C LEU A 154 5.47 3.51 3.81
N MET A 155 4.62 2.48 3.82
CA MET A 155 4.06 1.87 5.04
C MET A 155 5.15 1.31 5.96
N PHE A 156 6.02 0.43 5.44
CA PHE A 156 7.08 -0.21 6.22
C PHE A 156 8.16 0.76 6.71
N ASN A 157 8.38 1.87 5.98
CA ASN A 157 9.25 2.95 6.44
C ASN A 157 8.53 3.97 7.35
N ARG A 158 7.26 3.73 7.71
CA ARG A 158 6.42 4.64 8.53
C ARG A 158 6.31 6.06 7.96
N LYS A 159 6.47 6.22 6.64
CA LYS A 159 6.36 7.51 5.94
C LYS A 159 4.88 7.83 5.67
N TYR A 160 4.07 7.91 6.73
CA TYR A 160 2.60 7.94 6.65
C TYR A 160 2.03 9.17 5.94
N GLU A 161 2.63 10.33 6.11
CA GLU A 161 2.17 11.53 5.38
C GLU A 161 2.44 11.39 3.88
N MET A 162 3.61 10.87 3.50
CA MET A 162 3.93 10.59 2.10
C MET A 162 3.02 9.49 1.53
N LEU A 163 2.69 8.46 2.32
CA LEU A 163 1.71 7.44 1.95
C LEU A 163 0.34 8.07 1.65
N LYS A 164 -0.18 8.92 2.56
CA LYS A 164 -1.44 9.63 2.35
C LYS A 164 -1.41 10.49 1.09
N ASP A 165 -0.31 11.20 0.84
CA ASP A 165 -0.16 12.02 -0.35
C ASP A 165 -0.10 11.19 -1.63
N ARG A 166 0.58 10.04 -1.61
CA ARG A 166 0.57 9.09 -2.73
C ARG A 166 -0.84 8.58 -3.01
N LEU A 167 -1.61 8.21 -1.99
CA LEU A 167 -2.99 7.74 -2.16
C LEU A 167 -3.94 8.80 -2.73
N LYS A 168 -3.68 10.09 -2.51
CA LYS A 168 -4.47 11.18 -3.16
C LYS A 168 -4.31 11.23 -4.67
N THR A 169 -3.29 10.58 -5.24
CA THR A 169 -3.12 10.47 -6.70
C THR A 169 -4.02 9.40 -7.33
N TYR A 170 -4.63 8.55 -6.51
CA TYR A 170 -5.54 7.49 -6.92
C TYR A 170 -7.00 7.96 -6.83
N THR A 171 -7.91 7.20 -7.43
CA THR A 171 -9.35 7.50 -7.39
C THR A 171 -9.91 7.14 -6.02
N PHE A 172 -10.37 8.13 -5.25
CA PHE A 172 -11.07 7.85 -4.00
C PHE A 172 -12.40 7.13 -4.26
N LEU A 173 -12.62 6.00 -3.59
CA LEU A 173 -13.81 5.19 -3.74
C LEU A 173 -14.83 5.47 -2.62
N ALA A 174 -14.42 5.26 -1.37
CA ALA A 174 -15.29 5.38 -0.21
C ALA A 174 -14.48 5.45 1.10
N GLU A 175 -15.17 5.84 2.17
CA GLU A 175 -14.76 5.55 3.55
C GLU A 175 -15.75 4.55 4.13
N ILE A 176 -15.27 3.43 4.66
CA ILE A 176 -16.09 2.35 5.20
C ILE A 176 -15.73 2.07 6.66
N ASP A 177 -16.72 1.59 7.42
CA ASP A 177 -16.49 0.97 8.71
C ASP A 177 -16.14 -0.51 8.47
N ASP A 178 -14.91 -0.89 8.80
CA ASP A 178 -14.42 -2.27 8.77
C ASP A 178 -14.50 -2.84 10.19
N LEU A 179 -15.50 -3.70 10.41
CA LEU A 179 -15.73 -4.39 11.67
C LEU A 179 -14.71 -5.53 11.78
N TYR A 180 -13.56 -5.21 12.36
CA TYR A 180 -12.48 -6.15 12.55
C TYR A 180 -12.84 -7.16 13.64
N GLN A 181 -13.12 -8.40 13.26
CA GLN A 181 -13.12 -9.53 14.20
C GLN A 181 -11.76 -10.23 14.11
N ASN A 182 -10.94 -10.05 15.13
CA ASN A 182 -9.91 -11.05 15.43
C ASN A 182 -10.67 -12.30 15.87
N ILE A 183 -10.88 -13.26 14.97
CA ILE A 183 -11.26 -14.60 15.38
C ILE A 183 -9.96 -15.23 15.92
N PRO A 184 -9.87 -15.51 17.23
CA PRO A 184 -8.66 -16.01 17.88
C PRO A 184 -8.25 -17.42 17.42
#